data_AF-A0A930J2J1-F1
#
_entry.id   AF-A0A930J2J1-F1
#
_cell.length_a   1.000
_cell.length_b   1.000
_cell.length_c   1.000
_cell.angle_alpha   90.00
_cell.angle_beta   90.00
_cell.angle_gamma   90.00
#
_symmetry.space_group_name_H-M   'P 1'
#
loop_
_entity.id
_entity.type
_entity.pdbx_description
1 polymer ?
#
loop_
_entity_poly.entity_id
_entity_poly.type
_entity_poly.pdbx_seq_one_letter_code
_entity_poly.pdbx_strand_id
1 'polypeptide(L)'
;MTPREFEYLVSDYYKQQGYKTIITPYSGDWGIDVIASKGKEKLAIQVKMYGGSSRRITRLAMMQLYGAMAYKDCTRAVMVTDGDCMPDAIDVAIKLGIEVIYLKDNSVLQLNEQNYKSVIENETTIKGVMAFDEMWETYIMPLKGKTLKTKNRENKIVNVDWGGIVRITSKGNRGKIEIEDIKMAYSLLEKNGTVERSLINQYVKRCSSGIILLLSQVPFIGVRNNPTQLYIKANLNQNEL
;
A
#
# COMPACT_ATOMS: atom_id res chain seq x y z
N MET A 1 -25.32 -1.51 2.88
CA MET A 1 -24.55 -2.49 3.68
C MET A 1 -23.45 -1.76 4.41
N THR A 2 -23.29 -2.01 5.71
CA THR A 2 -22.21 -1.49 6.54
C THR A 2 -21.03 -2.48 6.60
N PRO A 3 -19.81 -2.06 7.00
CA PRO A 3 -18.70 -2.98 7.17
C PRO A 3 -18.99 -4.14 8.12
N ARG A 4 -19.74 -3.90 9.20
CA ARG A 4 -20.14 -4.95 10.15
C ARG A 4 -21.18 -5.90 9.56
N GLU A 5 -22.16 -5.39 8.80
CA GLU A 5 -23.10 -6.23 8.04
C GLU A 5 -22.36 -7.12 7.03
N PHE A 6 -21.29 -6.61 6.42
CA PHE A 6 -20.44 -7.38 5.52
C PHE A 6 -19.68 -8.49 6.27
N GLU A 7 -19.17 -8.25 7.48
CA GLU A 7 -18.60 -9.30 8.34
C GLU A 7 -19.63 -10.40 8.68
N TYR A 8 -20.89 -10.03 8.98
CA TYR A 8 -21.97 -11.00 9.20
C TYR A 8 -22.24 -11.84 7.95
N LEU A 9 -22.30 -11.22 6.77
CA LEU A 9 -22.48 -11.91 5.50
C LEU A 9 -21.37 -12.94 5.24
N VAL A 10 -20.11 -12.56 5.48
CA VAL A 10 -18.96 -13.47 5.37
C VAL A 10 -19.07 -14.62 6.37
N SER A 11 -19.42 -14.32 7.62
CA SER A 11 -19.67 -15.35 8.63
C SER A 11 -20.75 -16.35 8.17
N ASP A 12 -21.87 -15.85 7.64
CA ASP A 12 -22.97 -16.70 7.20
C ASP A 12 -22.61 -17.53 5.96
N TYR A 13 -21.81 -16.98 5.04
CA TYR A 13 -21.22 -17.73 3.91
C TYR A 13 -20.40 -18.95 4.39
N TYR A 14 -19.58 -18.80 5.44
CA TYR A 14 -18.84 -19.92 6.01
C TYR A 14 -19.73 -20.88 6.83
N LYS A 15 -20.74 -20.37 7.55
CA LYS A 15 -21.73 -21.24 8.23
C LYS A 15 -22.45 -22.15 7.25
N GLN A 16 -22.87 -21.63 6.09
CA GLN A 16 -23.52 -22.41 5.03
C GLN A 16 -22.63 -23.54 4.49
N GLN A 17 -21.30 -23.37 4.57
CA GLN A 17 -20.32 -24.40 4.21
C GLN A 17 -20.01 -25.37 5.36
N GLY A 18 -20.72 -25.26 6.48
CA GLY A 18 -20.60 -26.14 7.63
C GLY A 18 -19.50 -25.75 8.63
N TYR A 19 -19.01 -24.51 8.59
CA TYR A 19 -18.12 -24.00 9.63
C TYR A 19 -18.91 -23.47 10.83
N LYS A 20 -18.33 -23.61 12.03
CA LYS A 20 -18.73 -22.79 13.18
C LYS A 20 -17.97 -21.47 13.10
N THR A 21 -18.66 -20.34 13.16
CA THR A 21 -18.03 -19.03 13.07
C THR A 21 -18.17 -18.23 14.36
N ILE A 22 -17.16 -17.41 14.65
CA ILE A 22 -17.13 -16.42 15.73
C ILE A 22 -16.73 -15.10 15.09
N ILE A 23 -17.60 -14.10 15.21
CA ILE A 23 -17.27 -12.72 14.81
C ILE A 23 -16.56 -12.06 16.00
N THR A 24 -15.43 -11.42 15.74
CA THR A 24 -14.62 -10.82 16.80
C THR A 24 -15.17 -9.43 17.21
N PRO A 25 -14.76 -8.92 18.38
CA PRO A 25 -15.07 -7.55 18.79
C PRO A 25 -14.41 -6.52 17.86
N TYR A 26 -14.96 -5.32 17.79
CA TYR A 26 -14.42 -4.21 16.98
C TYR A 26 -12.98 -3.76 17.31
N SER A 27 -12.42 -4.19 18.44
CA SER A 27 -11.09 -3.79 18.91
C SER A 27 -10.41 -4.92 19.68
N GLY A 28 -9.08 -5.01 19.57
CA GLY A 28 -8.28 -6.03 20.28
C GLY A 28 -8.29 -7.41 19.62
N ASP A 29 -8.79 -7.49 18.39
CA ASP A 29 -8.94 -8.70 17.57
C ASP A 29 -7.69 -9.05 16.74
N TRP A 30 -6.65 -8.21 16.81
CA TRP A 30 -5.43 -8.30 15.99
C TRP A 30 -5.70 -8.19 14.48
N GLY A 31 -6.86 -7.62 14.11
CA GLY A 31 -7.29 -7.46 12.74
C GLY A 31 -7.95 -8.69 12.11
N ILE A 32 -8.35 -9.68 12.91
CA ILE A 32 -9.17 -10.81 12.45
C ILE A 32 -10.62 -10.50 12.76
N ASP A 33 -11.46 -10.36 11.75
CA ASP A 33 -12.87 -10.00 11.90
C ASP A 33 -13.75 -11.25 12.15
N VAL A 34 -13.38 -12.41 11.57
CA VAL A 34 -14.09 -13.69 11.77
C VAL A 34 -13.11 -14.84 11.97
N ILE A 35 -13.40 -15.71 12.94
CA ILE A 35 -12.75 -17.02 13.09
C ILE A 35 -13.75 -18.10 12.69
N ALA A 36 -13.40 -18.94 11.72
CA ALA A 36 -14.24 -20.06 11.29
C ALA A 36 -13.54 -21.40 11.58
N SER A 37 -14.24 -22.39 12.14
CA SER A 37 -13.66 -23.69 12.47
C SER A 37 -14.50 -24.86 11.94
N LYS A 38 -13.84 -25.85 11.35
CA LYS A 38 -14.47 -27.10 10.86
C LYS A 38 -13.47 -28.25 10.97
N GLY A 39 -13.73 -29.20 11.88
CA GLY A 39 -12.80 -30.29 12.15
C GLY A 39 -11.45 -29.77 12.64
N LYS A 40 -10.37 -30.08 11.90
CA LYS A 40 -9.01 -29.59 12.18
C LYS A 40 -8.71 -28.22 11.57
N GLU A 41 -9.58 -27.71 10.69
CA GLU A 41 -9.38 -26.42 10.06
C GLU A 41 -9.87 -25.29 10.98
N LYS A 42 -9.04 -24.26 11.10
CA LYS A 42 -9.34 -23.02 11.81
C LYS A 42 -8.87 -21.83 10.96
N LEU A 43 -9.80 -21.08 10.42
CA LEU A 43 -9.54 -19.96 9.53
C LEU A 43 -9.49 -18.66 10.33
N ALA A 44 -8.45 -17.85 10.10
CA ALA A 44 -8.42 -16.45 10.46
C ALA A 44 -8.87 -15.63 9.24
N ILE A 45 -10.01 -14.97 9.35
CA ILE A 45 -10.62 -14.24 8.23
C ILE A 45 -10.59 -12.74 8.55
N GLN A 46 -9.97 -11.96 7.68
CA GLN A 46 -10.05 -10.50 7.69
C GLN A 46 -10.96 -10.04 6.55
N VAL A 47 -11.88 -9.14 6.88
CA VAL A 47 -12.91 -8.62 5.99
C VAL A 47 -12.65 -7.13 5.74
N LYS A 48 -12.66 -6.72 4.48
CA LYS A 48 -12.46 -5.32 4.06
C LYS A 48 -13.47 -4.90 3.00
N MET A 49 -14.45 -4.10 3.41
CA MET A 49 -15.45 -3.51 2.52
C MET A 49 -14.92 -2.21 1.88
N TYR A 50 -14.24 -2.31 0.73
CA TYR A 50 -13.65 -1.21 -0.05
C TYR A 50 -14.31 -1.02 -1.44
N GLY A 51 -15.42 -1.68 -1.74
CA GLY A 51 -16.16 -1.54 -2.98
C GLY A 51 -16.51 -0.08 -3.31
N GLY A 52 -16.41 0.30 -4.58
CA GLY A 52 -16.64 1.67 -5.04
C GLY A 52 -15.61 2.70 -4.54
N SER A 53 -14.56 2.27 -3.83
CA SER A 53 -13.45 3.11 -3.39
C SER A 53 -12.21 2.89 -4.24
N SER A 54 -11.33 3.90 -4.28
CA SER A 54 -9.97 3.75 -4.82
C SER A 54 -9.02 3.04 -3.84
N ARG A 55 -9.46 2.74 -2.62
CA ARG A 55 -8.66 2.03 -1.61
C ARG A 55 -8.52 0.55 -1.98
N ARG A 56 -7.28 0.04 -1.95
CA ARG A 56 -6.96 -1.36 -2.24
C ARG A 56 -6.38 -2.07 -1.02
N ILE A 57 -6.45 -3.40 -1.00
CA ILE A 57 -5.80 -4.23 0.03
C ILE A 57 -4.29 -4.20 -0.19
N THR A 58 -3.55 -3.77 0.84
CA THR A 58 -2.11 -3.54 0.78
C THR A 58 -1.33 -4.79 1.20
N ARG A 59 -0.05 -4.85 0.79
CA ARG A 59 0.91 -5.85 1.26
C ARG A 59 0.99 -5.97 2.79
N LEU A 60 0.95 -4.83 3.47
CA LEU A 60 1.00 -4.78 4.93
C LEU A 60 -0.22 -5.47 5.56
N ALA A 61 -1.42 -5.28 5.00
CA ALA A 61 -2.62 -5.95 5.49
C ALA A 61 -2.49 -7.48 5.39
N MET A 62 -1.96 -7.99 4.28
CA MET A 62 -1.71 -9.44 4.09
C MET A 62 -0.69 -9.98 5.09
N MET A 63 0.43 -9.28 5.27
CA MET A 63 1.46 -9.65 6.26
C MET A 63 0.90 -9.66 7.69
N GLN A 64 0.11 -8.66 8.05
CA GLN A 64 -0.54 -8.56 9.36
C GLN A 64 -1.55 -9.69 9.58
N LEU A 65 -2.38 -9.99 8.57
CA LEU A 65 -3.31 -11.11 8.62
C LEU A 65 -2.59 -12.44 8.83
N TYR A 66 -1.50 -12.69 8.10
CA TYR A 66 -0.71 -13.91 8.29
C TYR A 66 -0.12 -14.01 9.70
N GLY A 67 0.45 -12.91 10.22
CA GLY A 67 0.94 -12.86 11.59
C GLY A 67 -0.16 -13.11 12.63
N ALA A 68 -1.35 -12.50 12.44
CA ALA A 68 -2.49 -12.69 13.32
C ALA A 68 -3.03 -14.13 13.26
N MET A 69 -3.07 -14.75 12.08
CA MET A 69 -3.42 -16.16 11.90
C MET A 69 -2.49 -17.06 12.73
N ALA A 70 -1.18 -16.89 12.58
CA ALA A 70 -0.19 -17.67 13.32
C ALA A 70 -0.34 -17.44 14.84
N TYR A 71 -0.50 -16.19 15.27
CA TYR A 71 -0.67 -15.83 16.68
C TYR A 71 -1.94 -16.40 17.32
N LYS A 72 -2.99 -16.67 16.54
CA LYS A 72 -4.26 -17.25 17.00
C LYS A 72 -4.33 -18.77 16.79
N ASP A 73 -3.21 -19.41 16.42
CA ASP A 73 -3.13 -20.84 16.11
C ASP A 73 -4.15 -21.26 15.04
N CYS A 74 -4.43 -20.38 14.09
CA CYS A 74 -5.27 -20.68 12.93
C CYS A 74 -4.45 -21.42 11.87
N THR A 75 -5.07 -22.36 11.18
CA THR A 75 -4.42 -23.18 10.15
C THR A 75 -4.30 -22.48 8.82
N ARG A 76 -5.20 -21.53 8.52
CA ARG A 76 -5.26 -20.80 7.25
C ARG A 76 -5.72 -19.36 7.45
N ALA A 77 -5.25 -18.48 6.58
CA ALA A 77 -5.64 -17.07 6.53
C ALA A 77 -6.51 -16.82 5.30
N VAL A 78 -7.55 -16.00 5.45
CA VAL A 78 -8.43 -15.58 4.35
C VAL A 78 -8.64 -14.08 4.39
N MET A 79 -8.36 -13.40 3.28
CA MET A 79 -8.72 -12.01 3.04
C MET A 79 -9.99 -11.96 2.19
N VAL A 80 -11.06 -11.38 2.73
CA VAL A 80 -12.32 -11.18 2.01
C VAL A 80 -12.51 -9.70 1.73
N THR A 81 -12.78 -9.33 0.47
CA THR A 81 -13.02 -7.95 0.10
C THR A 81 -13.99 -7.82 -1.07
N ASP A 82 -14.73 -6.72 -1.15
CA ASP A 82 -15.49 -6.29 -2.33
C ASP A 82 -14.71 -5.26 -3.19
N GLY A 83 -13.49 -4.90 -2.76
CA GLY A 83 -12.57 -4.03 -3.48
C GLY A 83 -11.50 -4.81 -4.26
N ASP A 84 -10.41 -4.13 -4.59
CA ASP A 84 -9.27 -4.76 -5.29
C ASP A 84 -8.05 -4.87 -4.36
N CYS A 85 -7.17 -5.82 -4.66
CA CYS A 85 -5.88 -5.93 -3.99
C CYS A 85 -4.79 -5.23 -4.80
N MET A 86 -3.74 -4.75 -4.13
CA MET A 86 -2.55 -4.25 -4.80
C MET A 86 -1.75 -5.42 -5.39
N PRO A 87 -0.98 -5.24 -6.48
CA PRO A 87 -0.19 -6.33 -7.07
C PRO A 87 0.72 -7.01 -6.03
N ASP A 88 1.45 -6.22 -5.24
CA ASP A 88 2.35 -6.72 -4.19
C ASP A 88 1.63 -7.38 -3.01
N ALA A 89 0.35 -7.07 -2.79
CA ALA A 89 -0.48 -7.78 -1.82
C ALA A 89 -0.82 -9.19 -2.31
N ILE A 90 -1.03 -9.36 -3.62
CA ILE A 90 -1.29 -10.66 -4.21
C ILE A 90 -0.04 -11.54 -4.21
N ASP A 91 1.14 -10.98 -4.48
CA ASP A 91 2.42 -11.67 -4.32
C ASP A 91 2.55 -12.30 -2.92
N VAL A 92 2.25 -11.50 -1.90
CA VAL A 92 2.30 -11.96 -0.50
C VAL A 92 1.23 -13.01 -0.23
N ALA A 93 0.02 -12.83 -0.73
CA ALA A 93 -1.05 -13.78 -0.51
C ALA A 93 -0.69 -15.16 -1.08
N ILE A 94 -0.17 -15.23 -2.30
CA ILE A 94 0.29 -16.48 -2.92
C ILE A 94 1.46 -17.06 -2.15
N LYS A 95 2.49 -16.25 -1.86
CA LYS A 95 3.71 -16.73 -1.19
C LYS A 95 3.43 -17.31 0.20
N LEU A 96 2.48 -16.73 0.92
CA LEU A 96 2.12 -17.12 2.28
C LEU A 96 0.90 -18.05 2.36
N GLY A 97 0.30 -18.41 1.23
CA GLY A 97 -0.89 -19.26 1.19
C GLY A 97 -2.14 -18.61 1.82
N ILE A 98 -2.26 -17.28 1.74
CA ILE A 98 -3.45 -16.54 2.15
C ILE A 98 -4.48 -16.64 1.02
N GLU A 99 -5.66 -17.18 1.33
CA GLU A 99 -6.77 -17.21 0.38
C GLU A 99 -7.36 -15.81 0.22
N VAL A 100 -7.64 -15.38 -1.01
CA VAL A 100 -8.30 -14.10 -1.28
C VAL A 100 -9.63 -14.37 -1.97
N ILE A 101 -10.71 -13.87 -1.36
CA ILE A 101 -12.07 -13.96 -1.86
C ILE A 101 -12.57 -12.56 -2.21
N TYR A 102 -12.92 -12.37 -3.47
CA TYR A 102 -13.66 -11.19 -3.92
C TYR A 102 -15.15 -11.45 -3.86
N LEU A 103 -15.85 -10.69 -3.01
CA LEU A 103 -17.31 -10.69 -2.92
C LEU A 103 -17.86 -9.42 -3.57
N LYS A 104 -18.10 -9.47 -4.89
CA LYS A 104 -18.67 -8.34 -5.65
C LYS A 104 -20.06 -8.74 -6.15
N ASP A 105 -21.08 -7.93 -5.85
CA ASP A 105 -22.45 -8.11 -6.39
C ASP A 105 -23.01 -9.53 -6.25
N ASN A 106 -22.83 -10.16 -5.08
CA ASN A 106 -23.19 -11.56 -4.76
C ASN A 106 -22.45 -12.65 -5.57
N SER A 107 -21.46 -12.28 -6.39
CA SER A 107 -20.53 -13.23 -6.99
C SER A 107 -19.33 -13.46 -6.09
N VAL A 108 -18.90 -14.72 -5.99
CA VAL A 108 -17.70 -15.13 -5.25
C VAL A 108 -16.63 -15.48 -6.27
N LEU A 109 -15.56 -14.70 -6.31
CA LEU A 109 -14.38 -15.00 -7.13
C LEU A 109 -13.19 -15.28 -6.21
N GLN A 110 -12.60 -16.46 -6.34
CA GLN A 110 -11.37 -16.81 -5.64
C GLN A 110 -10.17 -16.52 -6.54
N LEU A 111 -9.11 -15.96 -5.96
CA LEU A 111 -7.82 -15.91 -6.65
C LEU A 111 -7.26 -17.32 -6.82
N ASN A 112 -6.81 -17.64 -8.04
CA ASN A 112 -6.08 -18.86 -8.34
C ASN A 112 -4.69 -18.50 -8.91
N GLU A 113 -3.72 -19.40 -8.71
CA GLU A 113 -2.31 -19.15 -9.08
C GLU A 113 -2.12 -18.95 -10.60
N GLN A 114 -2.92 -19.62 -11.43
CA GLN A 114 -2.78 -19.54 -12.89
C GLN A 114 -3.15 -18.17 -13.46
N ASN A 115 -4.18 -17.52 -12.90
CA ASN A 115 -4.59 -16.17 -13.34
C ASN A 115 -3.55 -15.08 -12.99
N TYR A 116 -2.68 -15.32 -12.01
CA TYR A 116 -1.72 -14.32 -11.55
C TYR A 116 -0.31 -14.49 -12.14
N LYS A 117 0.15 -15.72 -12.40
CA LYS A 117 1.45 -15.96 -13.05
C LYS A 117 1.62 -15.19 -14.37
N SER A 118 0.56 -15.07 -15.17
CA SER A 118 0.54 -14.29 -16.41
C SER A 118 0.66 -12.77 -16.20
N VAL A 119 0.33 -12.27 -15.01
CA VAL A 119 0.43 -10.85 -14.66
C VAL A 119 1.82 -10.50 -14.11
N ILE A 120 2.43 -11.39 -13.29
CA ILE A 120 3.76 -11.18 -12.70
C ILE A 120 4.85 -11.09 -13.77
N GLU A 121 4.80 -11.94 -14.80
CA GLU A 121 5.85 -12.01 -15.83
C GLU A 121 6.02 -10.69 -16.62
N ASN A 122 5.06 -9.77 -16.53
CA ASN A 122 5.10 -8.47 -17.19
C ASN A 122 5.67 -7.33 -16.33
N GLU A 123 5.95 -7.55 -15.04
CA GLU A 123 6.49 -6.51 -14.14
C GLU A 123 8.03 -6.47 -14.15
N THR A 124 8.59 -6.02 -15.28
CA THR A 124 10.04 -5.73 -15.37
C THR A 124 10.36 -4.38 -14.74
N THR A 125 11.28 -4.33 -13.78
CA THR A 125 11.87 -3.08 -13.27
C THR A 125 12.48 -2.28 -14.41
N ILE A 126 12.23 -0.97 -14.49
CA ILE A 126 12.88 -0.12 -15.49
C ILE A 126 14.38 -0.06 -15.18
N LYS A 127 15.20 -0.76 -15.98
CA LYS A 127 16.67 -0.63 -15.94
C LYS A 127 17.06 0.81 -16.26
N GLY A 128 17.89 1.43 -15.41
CA GLY A 128 18.50 2.74 -15.67
C GLY A 128 17.99 3.90 -14.80
N VAL A 129 17.17 3.66 -13.78
CA VAL A 129 16.84 4.68 -12.76
C VAL A 129 17.90 4.62 -11.65
N MET A 130 18.34 5.81 -11.19
CA MET A 130 19.28 5.97 -10.07
C MET A 130 18.80 5.22 -8.82
N ALA A 131 19.70 4.58 -8.07
CA ALA A 131 19.30 3.90 -6.84
C ALA A 131 18.76 4.90 -5.80
N PHE A 132 17.80 4.47 -4.95
CA PHE A 132 17.21 5.35 -3.92
C PHE A 132 18.27 6.05 -3.05
N ASP A 133 19.29 5.30 -2.59
CA ASP A 133 20.29 5.83 -1.67
C ASP A 133 21.13 6.92 -2.35
N GLU A 134 21.51 6.73 -3.61
CA GLU A 134 22.22 7.71 -4.44
C GLU A 134 21.34 8.95 -4.72
N MET A 135 20.06 8.74 -5.07
CA MET A 135 19.09 9.83 -5.27
C MET A 135 18.88 10.64 -3.99
N TRP A 136 18.81 9.94 -2.85
CA TRP A 136 18.63 10.53 -1.53
C TRP A 136 19.80 11.44 -1.15
N GLU A 137 21.03 10.92 -1.22
CA GLU A 137 22.24 11.67 -0.89
C GLU A 137 22.48 12.83 -1.86
N THR A 138 22.26 12.60 -3.16
CA THR A 138 22.56 13.60 -4.20
C THR A 138 21.55 14.74 -4.23
N TYR A 139 20.25 14.45 -4.09
CA TYR A 139 19.20 15.43 -4.35
C TYR A 139 18.36 15.79 -3.13
N ILE A 140 18.19 14.88 -2.17
CA ILE A 140 17.27 15.09 -1.05
C ILE A 140 17.98 15.59 0.21
N MET A 141 19.11 14.99 0.60
CA MET A 141 19.90 15.46 1.75
C MET A 141 20.32 16.93 1.64
N PRO A 142 20.71 17.45 0.46
CA PRO A 142 21.05 18.87 0.28
C PRO A 142 19.84 19.82 0.39
N LEU A 143 18.62 19.31 0.60
CA LEU A 143 17.45 20.14 0.88
C LEU A 143 17.39 20.61 2.34
N LYS A 144 18.23 20.10 3.24
CA LYS A 144 18.30 20.58 4.63
C LYS A 144 18.50 22.09 4.69
N GLY A 145 17.65 22.77 5.46
CA GLY A 145 17.64 24.23 5.60
C GLY A 145 16.90 24.97 4.47
N LYS A 146 16.57 24.31 3.35
CA LYS A 146 15.87 24.94 2.22
C LYS A 146 14.37 25.01 2.45
N THR A 147 13.74 25.94 1.75
CA THR A 147 12.29 26.12 1.71
C THR A 147 11.75 25.67 0.36
N LEU A 148 10.87 24.66 0.36
CA LEU A 148 10.19 24.18 -0.83
C LEU A 148 8.83 24.85 -0.98
N LYS A 149 8.56 25.44 -2.15
CA LYS A 149 7.32 26.18 -2.42
C LYS A 149 6.52 25.53 -3.54
N THR A 150 5.21 25.53 -3.36
CA THR A 150 4.19 25.32 -4.41
C THR A 150 3.37 26.60 -4.53
N LYS A 151 2.50 26.72 -5.55
CA LYS A 151 1.65 27.91 -5.74
C LYS A 151 0.95 28.40 -4.45
N ASN A 152 0.52 27.47 -3.59
CA ASN A 152 -0.31 27.79 -2.41
C ASN A 152 0.30 27.32 -1.06
N ARG A 153 1.50 26.72 -1.05
CA ARG A 153 2.07 26.12 0.17
C ARG A 153 3.58 26.23 0.21
N GLU A 154 4.08 26.34 1.43
CA GLU A 154 5.50 26.39 1.76
C GLU A 154 5.84 25.27 2.74
N ASN A 155 7.00 24.66 2.57
CA ASN A 155 7.55 23.68 3.51
C ASN A 155 9.04 23.99 3.74
N LYS A 156 9.38 24.45 4.95
CA LYS A 156 10.78 24.62 5.36
C LYS A 156 11.33 23.29 5.84
N ILE A 157 12.37 22.80 5.18
CA ILE A 157 13.03 21.54 5.52
C ILE A 157 14.04 21.82 6.64
N VAL A 158 13.73 21.37 7.85
CA VAL A 158 14.53 21.65 9.05
C VAL A 158 15.68 20.65 9.18
N ASN A 159 15.41 19.37 8.92
CA ASN A 159 16.40 18.31 8.97
C ASN A 159 16.13 17.26 7.89
N VAL A 160 17.20 16.65 7.40
CA VAL A 160 17.18 15.51 6.49
C VAL A 160 18.26 14.55 6.96
N ASP A 161 17.89 13.30 7.21
CA ASP A 161 18.79 12.20 7.58
C ASP A 161 18.20 10.87 7.10
N TRP A 162 18.85 9.75 7.43
CA TRP A 162 18.36 8.41 7.08
C TRP A 162 17.10 7.98 7.86
N GLY A 163 16.61 8.79 8.80
CA GLY A 163 15.29 8.63 9.41
C GLY A 163 14.19 9.41 8.70
N GLY A 164 14.51 10.16 7.65
CA GLY A 164 13.58 10.89 6.81
C GLY A 164 13.74 12.40 6.90
N ILE A 165 12.63 13.13 6.86
CA ILE A 165 12.63 14.59 6.80
C ILE A 165 11.76 15.21 7.87
N VAL A 166 12.30 16.20 8.56
CA VAL A 166 11.54 17.10 9.42
C VAL A 166 11.28 18.40 8.68
N ARG A 167 10.01 18.79 8.57
CA ARG A 167 9.60 20.04 7.92
C ARG A 167 8.68 20.88 8.79
N ILE A 168 8.63 22.18 8.51
CA ILE A 168 7.62 23.12 9.00
C ILE A 168 6.73 23.50 7.82
N THR A 169 5.43 23.22 7.93
CA THR A 169 4.44 23.55 6.89
C THR A 169 4.08 25.03 6.89
N SER A 170 3.37 25.50 5.85
CA SER A 170 2.87 26.87 5.76
C SER A 170 1.98 27.31 6.93
N LYS A 171 1.39 26.36 7.67
CA LYS A 171 0.61 26.63 8.89
C LYS A 171 1.47 26.70 10.15
N GLY A 172 2.80 26.65 10.04
CA GLY A 172 3.73 26.59 11.17
C GLY A 172 3.85 25.20 11.82
N ASN A 173 3.04 24.22 11.40
CA ASN A 173 3.09 22.88 11.98
C ASN A 173 4.38 22.16 11.61
N ARG A 174 5.09 21.66 12.61
CA ARG A 174 6.24 20.76 12.46
C ARG A 174 5.73 19.34 12.20
N GLY A 175 6.28 18.66 11.21
CA GLY A 175 5.92 17.28 10.87
C GLY A 175 7.11 16.51 10.32
N LYS A 176 7.10 15.19 10.56
CA LYS A 176 8.09 14.25 10.01
C LYS A 176 7.47 13.50 8.82
N ILE A 177 8.26 13.28 7.77
CA ILE A 177 8.01 12.26 6.75
C ILE A 177 9.07 11.18 7.00
N GLU A 178 8.64 9.96 7.26
CA GLU A 178 9.55 8.83 7.43
C GLU A 178 10.25 8.51 6.11
N ILE A 179 11.49 8.04 6.17
CA ILE A 179 12.24 7.68 4.96
C ILE A 179 11.56 6.54 4.21
N GLU A 180 10.91 5.63 4.93
CA GLU A 180 10.21 4.47 4.42
C GLU A 180 9.02 4.88 3.55
N ASP A 181 8.30 5.94 3.93
CA ASP A 181 7.20 6.49 3.14
C ASP A 181 7.70 7.04 1.80
N ILE A 182 8.87 7.69 1.81
CA ILE A 182 9.48 8.29 0.61
C ILE A 182 10.06 7.19 -0.28
N LYS A 183 10.76 6.21 0.31
CA LYS A 183 11.32 5.04 -0.36
C LYS A 183 10.23 4.19 -1.01
N MET A 184 9.09 4.03 -0.33
CA MET A 184 7.91 3.37 -0.90
C MET A 184 7.40 4.11 -2.16
N ALA A 185 7.21 5.43 -2.07
CA ALA A 185 6.74 6.21 -3.22
C ALA A 185 7.73 6.20 -4.39
N TYR A 186 9.04 6.24 -4.09
CA TYR A 186 10.09 6.14 -5.10
C TYR A 186 10.12 4.76 -5.76
N SER A 187 10.03 3.68 -4.98
CA SER A 187 10.01 2.32 -5.50
C SER A 187 8.81 2.06 -6.44
N LEU A 188 7.62 2.59 -6.12
CA LEU A 188 6.46 2.55 -7.02
C LEU A 188 6.73 3.30 -8.34
N LEU A 189 7.42 4.44 -8.26
CA LEU A 189 7.80 5.23 -9.43
C LEU A 189 8.85 4.52 -10.29
N GLU A 190 9.84 3.88 -9.69
CA GLU A 190 10.86 3.07 -10.39
C GLU A 190 10.24 1.88 -11.11
N LYS A 191 9.31 1.19 -10.45
CA LYS A 191 8.65 0.00 -11.01
C LYS A 191 7.76 0.33 -12.20
N ASN A 192 6.98 1.41 -12.09
CA ASN A 192 5.89 1.70 -13.02
C ASN A 192 6.22 2.83 -14.01
N GLY A 193 7.32 3.56 -13.81
CA GLY A 193 7.66 4.80 -14.52
C GLY A 193 6.76 6.00 -14.16
N THR A 194 5.58 5.75 -13.59
CA THR A 194 4.63 6.76 -13.10
C THR A 194 3.97 6.28 -11.80
N VAL A 195 3.59 7.22 -10.92
CA VAL A 195 2.83 6.91 -9.72
C VAL A 195 1.86 8.05 -9.38
N GLU A 196 0.58 7.73 -9.26
CA GLU A 196 -0.43 8.69 -8.81
C GLU A 196 -0.36 8.94 -7.30
N ARG A 197 -0.66 10.17 -6.88
CA ARG A 197 -0.75 10.52 -5.46
C ARG A 197 -1.84 9.71 -4.73
N SER A 198 -2.91 9.34 -5.43
CA SER A 198 -3.99 8.47 -4.93
C SER A 198 -3.44 7.12 -4.48
N LEU A 199 -2.53 6.52 -5.28
CA LEU A 199 -1.86 5.26 -4.97
C LEU A 199 -0.90 5.41 -3.79
N ILE A 200 -0.11 6.48 -3.74
CA ILE A 200 0.79 6.77 -2.60
C ILE A 200 -0.02 6.85 -1.29
N ASN A 201 -1.20 7.49 -1.30
CA ASN A 201 -2.07 7.58 -0.12
C ASN A 201 -2.51 6.22 0.45
N GLN A 202 -2.46 5.14 -0.33
CA GLN A 202 -2.82 3.80 0.14
C GLN A 202 -1.77 3.22 1.08
N TYR A 203 -0.51 3.63 0.92
CA TYR A 203 0.62 3.14 1.71
C TYR A 203 1.03 4.09 2.84
N VAL A 204 0.85 5.41 2.66
CA VAL A 204 1.41 6.42 3.58
C VAL A 204 0.32 7.23 4.28
N LYS A 205 0.53 7.55 5.56
CA LYS A 205 -0.46 8.29 6.37
C LYS A 205 -0.28 9.81 6.27
N ARG A 206 -1.18 10.48 5.54
CA ARG A 206 -1.35 11.95 5.54
C ARG A 206 -0.09 12.78 5.17
N CYS A 207 0.89 12.18 4.51
CA CYS A 207 2.14 12.85 4.11
C CYS A 207 2.35 12.93 2.58
N SER A 208 1.46 12.32 1.77
CA SER A 208 1.63 12.20 0.30
C SER A 208 1.90 13.52 -0.42
N SER A 209 1.24 14.63 -0.06
CA SER A 209 1.54 15.92 -0.72
C SER A 209 2.95 16.41 -0.46
N GLY A 210 3.50 16.10 0.72
CA GLY A 210 4.88 16.41 1.06
C GLY A 210 5.86 15.52 0.30
N ILE A 211 5.53 14.25 0.12
CA ILE A 211 6.33 13.31 -0.69
C ILE A 211 6.36 13.75 -2.15
N ILE A 212 5.21 14.09 -2.74
CA ILE A 212 5.14 14.62 -4.11
C ILE A 212 6.03 15.86 -4.26
N LEU A 213 5.92 16.82 -3.34
CA LEU A 213 6.73 18.05 -3.37
C LEU A 213 8.23 17.77 -3.22
N LEU A 214 8.58 16.78 -2.40
CA LEU A 214 9.96 16.40 -2.16
C LEU A 214 10.57 15.73 -3.39
N LEU A 215 9.92 14.69 -3.91
CA LEU A 215 10.39 13.95 -5.08
C LEU A 215 10.39 14.82 -6.34
N SER A 216 9.54 15.85 -6.42
CA SER A 216 9.60 16.83 -7.52
C SER A 216 10.85 17.70 -7.53
N GLN A 217 11.68 17.67 -6.48
CA GLN A 217 12.97 18.37 -6.46
C GLN A 217 14.08 17.56 -7.15
N VAL A 218 13.84 16.28 -7.44
CA VAL A 218 14.79 15.41 -8.13
C VAL A 218 14.74 15.71 -9.63
N PRO A 219 15.87 16.05 -10.29
CA PRO A 219 15.86 16.56 -11.66
C PRO A 219 15.16 15.67 -12.69
N PHE A 220 15.30 14.36 -12.57
CA PHE A 220 14.70 13.38 -13.47
C PHE A 220 13.25 13.00 -13.12
N ILE A 221 12.66 13.57 -12.06
CA ILE A 221 11.27 13.33 -11.68
C ILE A 221 10.41 14.55 -12.07
N GLY A 222 9.32 14.29 -12.80
CA GLY A 222 8.32 15.29 -13.15
C GLY A 222 7.03 15.14 -12.35
N VAL A 223 6.22 16.20 -12.31
CA VAL A 223 4.87 16.19 -11.72
C VAL A 223 3.86 16.59 -12.81
N ARG A 224 2.78 15.81 -12.97
CA ARG A 224 1.58 16.24 -13.71
C ARG A 224 0.46 16.50 -12.72
N ASN A 225 -0.41 17.44 -13.06
CA ASN A 225 -1.62 17.76 -12.30
C ASN A 225 -2.84 17.21 -13.03
N ASN A 226 -3.88 16.84 -12.28
CA ASN A 226 -5.17 16.31 -12.77
C ASN A 226 -5.09 14.97 -13.54
N PRO A 227 -4.94 13.82 -12.85
CA PRO A 227 -4.67 13.67 -11.42
C PRO A 227 -3.21 14.02 -11.06
N THR A 228 -2.94 14.32 -9.79
CA THR A 228 -1.56 14.57 -9.34
C THR A 228 -0.77 13.27 -9.40
N GLN A 229 0.29 13.24 -10.21
CA GLN A 229 1.15 12.07 -10.40
C GLN A 229 2.62 12.48 -10.56
N LEU A 230 3.52 11.61 -10.10
CA LEU A 230 4.95 11.65 -10.42
C LEU A 230 5.22 10.79 -11.64
N TYR A 231 6.19 11.19 -12.46
CA TYR A 231 6.67 10.38 -13.59
C TYR A 231 8.18 10.55 -13.76
N ILE A 232 8.86 9.52 -14.26
CA ILE A 232 10.26 9.62 -14.67
C ILE A 232 10.31 10.36 -16.02
N LYS A 233 11.10 11.44 -16.10
CA LYS A 233 11.34 12.16 -17.35
C LYS A 233 12.16 11.26 -18.26
N ALA A 234 11.70 11.03 -19.49
CA ALA A 234 12.51 10.37 -20.50
C ALA A 234 13.66 11.31 -20.90
N ASN A 235 14.86 11.06 -20.35
CA ASN A 235 16.20 11.42 -20.88
C ASN A 235 17.24 11.33 -19.73
N LEU A 236 17.92 10.20 -19.66
CA LEU A 236 19.28 10.12 -19.10
C LEU A 236 20.13 9.41 -20.16
N ASN A 237 20.22 9.99 -21.36
CA ASN A 237 21.39 9.73 -22.18
C ASN A 237 22.55 10.43 -21.49
N GLN A 238 23.45 9.62 -20.95
CA GLN A 238 24.85 9.96 -20.72
C GLN A 238 25.35 10.76 -21.93
N ASN A 239 25.63 12.05 -21.77
CA ASN A 239 26.52 12.86 -22.62
C ASN A 239 26.47 14.33 -22.18
N GLU A 240 26.88 14.61 -20.94
CA GLU A 240 27.47 15.91 -20.58
C GLU A 240 28.52 15.66 -19.48
N LEU A 241 29.70 15.25 -19.93
CA LEU A 241 31.00 15.38 -19.24
C LEU A 241 31.90 16.18 -20.18
#